data_AF-A0A9D4LDK9-F1
#
_entry.id   AF-A0A9D4LDK9-F1
#
_cell.length_a   1.000
_cell.length_b   1.000
_cell.length_c   1.000
_cell.angle_alpha   90.00
_cell.angle_beta   90.00
_cell.angle_gamma   90.00
#
_symmetry.space_group_name_H-M   'P 1'
#
loop_
_entity.id
_entity.type
_entity.pdbx_description
1 polymer ?
#
loop_
_entity_poly.entity_id
_entity_poly.type
_entity_poly.pdbx_seq_one_letter_code
_entity_poly.pdbx_strand_id
1 'polypeptide(L)'
;MMRLAQLIIGLYVVTVVDAFSGLPQFDSGWLPLEAQSNNCTLPIPHGLGQVPRLVDVQVKSVEEPNLGFIFKAIGNGERDDDHNETYGGAIYIYNDIDVVVFLPNKNNHYAVGSGINTGHWPYWFGPNMQTSRKVNVRVRCWLETELPVPCYVTSSAVFMKAGSQYLNETFLELHHQISKYPDIVKVRAHLTDGLDAGYYTDAQGTTLYNKCSGTSGLKFGFNDVTVRIWAPSGGNVLFTRHDGWGLIRWPATASSADVDVIAWCDVTDSDVFSQTIAFNNSFSGSAVEINVPETRVDLNNLLIYALIKVTTGPNEGFLFETVGSAMTNSLIPRPTCSYGGVVTAFNGSTLRMWHPTYLGAFVCIADSMDNGSYSQGAKEGEMIFRIMSTLIQVEDRKTQPTFVSSHYERFDDTTYNSTAVLTKFAASLLSCVSSCRQNNACALVTFSSIQVCKMYKVKDYAQMYHEVGTSLCSLTARLFH
;
A
#
# COMPACT_ATOMS: atom_id res chain seq x y z
N MET A 1 9.71 -68.66 18.97
CA MET A 1 9.83 -67.69 17.86
C MET A 1 9.31 -66.35 18.35
N MET A 2 10.20 -65.40 18.67
CA MET A 2 9.82 -64.01 18.96
C MET A 2 9.54 -63.30 17.63
N ARG A 3 8.33 -62.74 17.46
CA ARG A 3 8.02 -61.84 16.35
C ARG A 3 8.51 -60.44 16.75
N LEU A 4 9.35 -59.82 15.92
CA LEU A 4 9.72 -58.42 16.08
C LEU A 4 8.66 -57.59 15.36
N ALA A 5 7.83 -56.85 16.10
CA ALA A 5 7.04 -55.76 15.54
C ALA A 5 7.87 -54.47 15.63
N GLN A 6 8.08 -53.78 14.51
CA GLN A 6 8.86 -52.55 14.44
C GLN A 6 7.89 -51.42 14.10
N LEU A 7 7.51 -50.62 15.10
CA LEU A 7 6.66 -49.45 14.87
C LEU A 7 7.56 -48.27 14.49
N ILE A 8 7.43 -47.77 13.25
CA ILE A 8 8.08 -46.53 12.82
C ILE A 8 7.02 -45.45 12.80
N ILE A 9 7.11 -44.50 13.73
CA ILE A 9 6.28 -43.29 13.72
C ILE A 9 7.12 -42.21 13.02
N GLY A 10 6.87 -42.00 11.74
CA GLY A 10 7.40 -40.86 11.00
C GLY A 10 6.47 -39.66 11.19
N LEU A 11 6.95 -38.61 11.86
CA LEU A 11 6.21 -37.36 11.95
C LEU A 11 6.58 -36.49 10.74
N TYR A 12 5.65 -36.35 9.80
CA TYR A 12 5.78 -35.41 8.69
C TYR A 12 5.12 -34.10 9.09
N VAL A 13 5.92 -33.09 9.41
CA VAL A 13 5.42 -31.71 9.52
C VAL A 13 5.45 -31.13 8.12
N VAL A 14 4.31 -31.13 7.46
CA VAL A 14 4.11 -30.37 6.23
C VAL A 14 3.65 -28.98 6.66
N THR A 15 4.57 -28.02 6.65
CA THR A 15 4.20 -26.61 6.77
C THR A 15 3.60 -26.19 5.44
N VAL A 16 2.27 -26.26 5.31
CA VAL A 16 1.58 -25.55 4.23
C VAL A 16 1.57 -24.09 4.65
N VAL A 17 2.52 -23.33 4.12
CA VAL A 17 2.41 -21.87 4.15
C VAL A 17 1.40 -21.57 3.06
N ASP A 18 0.20 -21.13 3.44
CA ASP A 18 -0.75 -20.61 2.45
C ASP A 18 -0.03 -19.49 1.69
N ALA A 19 0.27 -19.75 0.43
CA ALA A 19 0.94 -18.81 -0.43
C ALA A 19 -0.08 -17.72 -0.77
N PHE A 20 0.07 -16.55 -0.17
CA PHE A 20 -0.70 -15.36 -0.56
C PHE A 20 -0.46 -15.10 -2.04
N SER A 21 -1.56 -14.96 -2.81
CA SER A 21 -1.43 -14.75 -4.25
C SER A 21 -0.84 -13.38 -4.55
N GLY A 22 -1.00 -12.41 -3.64
CA GLY A 22 -0.62 -11.02 -3.86
C GLY A 22 -1.47 -10.31 -4.92
N LEU A 23 -2.24 -11.04 -5.71
CA LEU A 23 -2.99 -10.46 -6.81
C LEU A 23 -4.20 -9.68 -6.28
N PRO A 24 -4.60 -8.59 -6.96
CA PRO A 24 -5.81 -7.88 -6.60
C PRO A 24 -7.03 -8.81 -6.80
N GLN A 25 -7.92 -8.87 -5.81
CA GLN A 25 -9.19 -9.59 -5.92
C GLN A 25 -10.14 -8.93 -6.91
N PHE A 26 -9.92 -7.65 -7.22
CA PHE A 26 -10.64 -6.92 -8.24
C PHE A 26 -9.68 -6.08 -9.09
N ASP A 27 -9.76 -6.24 -10.41
CA ASP A 27 -9.13 -5.36 -11.39
C ASP A 27 -10.20 -4.97 -12.43
N SER A 28 -10.46 -3.67 -12.58
CA SER A 28 -11.47 -3.17 -13.52
C SER A 28 -11.06 -3.29 -14.99
N GLY A 29 -9.79 -3.59 -15.28
CA GLY A 29 -9.17 -3.30 -16.55
C GLY A 29 -9.06 -1.79 -16.80
N TRP A 30 -8.67 -1.42 -18.03
CA TRP A 30 -8.57 -0.02 -18.45
C TRP A 30 -9.89 0.49 -19.03
N LEU A 31 -10.47 1.50 -18.39
CA LEU A 31 -11.75 2.12 -18.75
C LEU A 31 -11.54 3.57 -19.20
N PRO A 32 -12.16 4.03 -20.31
CA PRO A 32 -11.97 5.38 -20.80
C PRO A 32 -12.69 6.42 -19.93
N LEU A 33 -12.02 7.54 -19.67
CA LEU A 33 -12.55 8.67 -18.92
C LEU A 33 -12.04 9.99 -19.51
N GLU A 34 -12.85 11.05 -19.45
CA GLU A 34 -12.52 12.34 -20.08
C GLU A 34 -12.86 13.53 -19.18
N ALA A 35 -11.83 14.31 -18.84
CA ALA A 35 -11.98 15.58 -18.14
C ALA A 35 -12.73 16.61 -19.01
N GLN A 36 -13.43 17.55 -18.39
CA GLN A 36 -14.23 18.58 -19.07
C GLN A 36 -15.35 18.00 -19.95
N SER A 37 -15.90 16.85 -19.55
CA SER A 37 -16.95 16.16 -20.28
C SER A 37 -18.01 15.60 -19.32
N ASN A 38 -19.10 15.07 -19.87
CA ASN A 38 -20.10 14.33 -19.08
C ASN A 38 -19.60 12.95 -18.64
N ASN A 39 -18.44 12.51 -19.12
CA ASN A 39 -17.77 11.26 -18.76
C ASN A 39 -16.53 11.55 -17.88
N CYS A 40 -16.70 12.37 -16.84
CA CYS A 40 -15.63 12.75 -15.90
C CYS A 40 -15.83 12.14 -14.50
N THR A 41 -16.85 11.31 -14.30
CA THR A 41 -17.14 10.60 -13.06
C THR A 41 -17.47 9.16 -13.39
N LEU A 42 -16.79 8.21 -12.74
CA LEU A 42 -16.94 6.79 -13.02
C LEU A 42 -16.99 5.98 -11.72
N PRO A 43 -18.20 5.59 -11.28
CA PRO A 43 -18.38 4.57 -10.25
C PRO A 43 -18.03 3.19 -10.82
N ILE A 44 -17.19 2.44 -10.11
CA ILE A 44 -16.71 1.12 -10.50
C ILE A 44 -17.05 0.14 -9.37
N PRO A 45 -18.17 -0.60 -9.48
CA PRO A 45 -18.53 -1.63 -8.50
C PRO A 45 -17.48 -2.75 -8.49
N HIS A 46 -16.95 -3.07 -7.31
CA HIS A 46 -15.87 -4.07 -7.18
C HIS A 46 -16.38 -5.44 -6.72
N GLY A 47 -17.59 -5.53 -6.16
CA GLY A 47 -18.24 -6.81 -5.82
C GLY A 47 -17.57 -7.62 -4.71
N LEU A 48 -16.72 -6.99 -3.90
CA LEU A 48 -15.96 -7.68 -2.84
C LEU A 48 -16.77 -7.89 -1.56
N GLY A 49 -17.91 -7.19 -1.40
CA GLY A 49 -18.81 -7.32 -0.25
C GLY A 49 -18.26 -6.75 1.07
N GLN A 50 -17.10 -6.08 1.02
CA GLN A 50 -16.47 -5.40 2.14
C GLN A 50 -15.50 -4.33 1.61
N VAL A 51 -15.14 -3.37 2.46
CA VAL A 51 -14.20 -2.29 2.10
C VAL A 51 -12.82 -2.88 1.77
N PRO A 52 -12.23 -2.55 0.60
CA PRO A 52 -10.86 -2.93 0.29
C PRO A 52 -9.85 -2.43 1.34
N ARG A 53 -8.86 -3.25 1.65
CA ARG A 53 -7.74 -2.89 2.53
C ARG A 53 -6.73 -1.99 1.83
N LEU A 54 -6.54 -2.20 0.52
CA LEU A 54 -5.71 -1.39 -0.36
C LEU A 54 -6.46 -1.13 -1.66
N VAL A 55 -6.44 0.12 -2.11
CA VAL A 55 -6.94 0.53 -3.43
C VAL A 55 -5.78 1.19 -4.19
N ASP A 56 -5.60 0.78 -5.43
CA ASP A 56 -4.70 1.42 -6.38
C ASP A 56 -5.49 1.90 -7.60
N VAL A 57 -5.55 3.20 -7.79
CA VAL A 57 -6.22 3.83 -8.92
C VAL A 57 -5.16 4.44 -9.83
N GLN A 58 -5.13 3.94 -11.06
CA GLN A 58 -4.14 4.27 -12.06
C GLN A 58 -4.76 5.02 -13.22
N VAL A 59 -4.00 5.95 -13.80
CA VAL A 59 -4.40 6.80 -14.93
C VAL A 59 -3.37 6.62 -16.03
N LYS A 60 -3.75 5.97 -17.13
CA LYS A 60 -2.89 5.76 -18.29
C LYS A 60 -3.12 6.86 -19.32
N SER A 61 -2.02 7.45 -19.77
CA SER A 61 -2.04 8.35 -20.92
C SER A 61 -2.39 7.58 -22.19
N VAL A 62 -3.34 8.13 -22.95
CA VAL A 62 -3.74 7.66 -24.29
C VAL A 62 -3.30 8.64 -25.38
N GLU A 63 -2.52 9.65 -25.02
CA GLU A 63 -2.06 10.72 -25.89
C GLU A 63 -0.56 10.96 -25.70
N GLU A 64 0.10 11.49 -26.73
CA GLU A 64 1.48 11.97 -26.65
C GLU A 64 1.58 13.21 -25.74
N PRO A 65 2.75 13.50 -25.13
CA PRO A 65 4.05 12.85 -25.34
C PRO A 65 4.43 11.74 -24.34
N ASN A 66 3.51 11.33 -23.45
CA ASN A 66 3.73 10.18 -22.56
C ASN A 66 2.76 9.04 -22.86
N LEU A 67 2.47 8.75 -24.13
CA LEU A 67 1.57 7.67 -24.52
C LEU A 67 1.96 6.36 -23.80
N GLY A 68 0.99 5.73 -23.13
CA GLY A 68 1.17 4.46 -22.43
C GLY A 68 1.77 4.55 -21.02
N PHE A 69 2.25 5.72 -20.59
CA PHE A 69 2.66 5.94 -19.19
C PHE A 69 1.47 5.93 -18.24
N ILE A 70 1.71 5.44 -17.03
CA ILE A 70 0.73 5.28 -15.96
C ILE A 70 1.09 6.22 -14.82
N PHE A 71 0.10 7.01 -14.40
CA PHE A 71 0.13 7.96 -13.30
C PHE A 71 -0.77 7.45 -12.17
N LYS A 72 -0.54 7.88 -10.92
CA LYS A 72 -1.35 7.51 -9.75
C LYS A 72 -2.46 8.55 -9.48
N ALA A 73 -3.69 8.12 -9.25
CA ALA A 73 -4.74 9.00 -8.75
C ALA A 73 -4.52 9.32 -7.25
N ILE A 74 -5.06 10.44 -6.78
CA ILE A 74 -4.85 10.89 -5.40
C ILE A 74 -6.18 11.01 -4.63
N GLY A 75 -6.17 11.03 -3.31
CA GLY A 75 -7.42 11.00 -2.53
C GLY A 75 -8.23 12.30 -2.53
N ASN A 76 -7.71 13.42 -3.02
CA ASN A 76 -8.37 14.72 -2.84
C ASN A 76 -8.06 15.73 -3.95
N GLY A 77 -9.06 16.54 -4.32
CA GLY A 77 -8.92 17.68 -5.23
C GLY A 77 -8.48 18.93 -4.47
N GLU A 78 -7.25 19.40 -4.66
CA GLU A 78 -6.73 20.58 -3.94
C GLU A 78 -6.99 21.92 -4.64
N ARG A 79 -7.79 21.92 -5.71
CA ARG A 79 -7.95 23.09 -6.56
C ARG A 79 -9.34 23.18 -7.16
N ASP A 80 -9.79 24.42 -7.31
CA ASP A 80 -11.03 24.78 -7.98
C ASP A 80 -10.86 25.15 -9.48
N ASP A 81 -11.98 25.37 -10.19
CA ASP A 81 -11.99 25.91 -11.56
C ASP A 81 -12.12 27.45 -11.66
N ASP A 82 -11.94 28.18 -10.55
CA ASP A 82 -12.10 29.64 -10.45
C ASP A 82 -10.88 30.41 -11.00
N HIS A 83 -9.79 29.69 -11.26
CA HIS A 83 -8.55 30.26 -11.80
C HIS A 83 -8.27 29.73 -13.21
N ASN A 84 -7.98 30.64 -14.15
CA ASN A 84 -7.65 30.31 -15.53
C ASN A 84 -6.22 29.74 -15.68
N GLU A 85 -5.93 28.68 -14.95
CA GLU A 85 -4.65 27.99 -14.99
C GLU A 85 -4.91 26.48 -14.90
N THR A 86 -4.19 25.72 -15.73
CA THR A 86 -4.36 24.27 -15.85
C THR A 86 -4.04 23.57 -14.54
N TYR A 87 -4.90 22.62 -14.21
CA TYR A 87 -4.71 21.68 -13.11
C TYR A 87 -5.15 20.29 -13.56
N GLY A 88 -4.80 19.27 -12.80
CA GLY A 88 -5.23 17.94 -13.19
C GLY A 88 -4.94 16.81 -12.24
N GLY A 89 -5.22 15.62 -12.76
CA GLY A 89 -5.14 14.36 -12.06
C GLY A 89 -6.50 13.69 -12.01
N ALA A 90 -6.50 12.44 -11.56
CA ALA A 90 -7.72 11.79 -11.10
C ALA A 90 -7.74 11.82 -9.58
N ILE A 91 -8.92 11.97 -9.01
CA ILE A 91 -9.16 11.75 -7.58
C ILE A 91 -10.13 10.59 -7.39
N TYR A 92 -10.12 9.96 -6.23
CA TYR A 92 -10.99 8.83 -5.96
C TYR A 92 -11.42 8.73 -4.50
N ILE A 93 -12.55 8.04 -4.32
CA ILE A 93 -13.08 7.58 -3.04
C ILE A 93 -13.52 6.12 -3.19
N TYR A 94 -13.66 5.39 -2.09
CA TYR A 94 -14.06 3.98 -2.13
C TYR A 94 -14.84 3.55 -0.88
N ASN A 95 -15.69 2.53 -1.00
CA ASN A 95 -16.36 1.91 0.14
C ASN A 95 -16.42 0.39 -0.04
N ASP A 96 -17.43 -0.27 0.50
CA ASP A 96 -17.68 -1.71 0.37
C ASP A 96 -18.42 -2.12 -0.91
N ILE A 97 -18.88 -1.14 -1.69
CA ILE A 97 -19.66 -1.31 -2.92
C ILE A 97 -18.81 -0.98 -4.15
N ASP A 98 -18.24 0.23 -4.19
CA ASP A 98 -17.56 0.76 -5.36
C ASP A 98 -16.32 1.61 -5.05
N VAL A 99 -15.51 1.80 -6.09
CA VAL A 99 -14.52 2.87 -6.17
C VAL A 99 -15.02 3.89 -7.17
N VAL A 100 -15.10 5.15 -6.77
CA VAL A 100 -15.54 6.25 -7.65
C VAL A 100 -14.35 7.09 -8.04
N VAL A 101 -14.10 7.20 -9.35
CA VAL A 101 -13.03 8.03 -9.90
C VAL A 101 -13.62 9.31 -10.48
N PHE A 102 -13.01 10.46 -10.15
CA PHE A 102 -13.39 11.77 -10.66
C PHE A 102 -12.22 12.41 -11.41
N LEU A 103 -12.53 12.98 -12.57
CA LEU A 103 -11.64 13.87 -13.31
C LEU A 103 -12.13 15.31 -13.20
N PRO A 104 -11.25 16.29 -13.46
CA PRO A 104 -11.65 17.67 -13.48
C PRO A 104 -12.74 17.98 -14.49
N ASN A 105 -13.65 18.88 -14.12
CA ASN A 105 -14.73 19.32 -14.98
C ASN A 105 -15.20 20.70 -14.54
N LYS A 106 -15.43 21.60 -15.49
CA LYS A 106 -15.87 22.96 -15.23
C LYS A 106 -17.16 22.98 -14.41
N ASN A 107 -17.16 23.72 -13.30
CA ASN A 107 -18.36 24.03 -12.55
C ASN A 107 -18.91 25.42 -12.92
N ASN A 108 -18.13 26.47 -12.69
CA ASN A 108 -18.60 27.86 -12.69
C ASN A 108 -17.78 28.79 -13.62
N HIS A 109 -16.49 28.54 -13.84
CA HIS A 109 -15.58 29.51 -14.44
C HIS A 109 -14.80 28.93 -15.63
N TYR A 110 -13.70 28.21 -15.40
CA TYR A 110 -12.73 27.87 -16.44
C TYR A 110 -12.68 26.37 -16.76
N ALA A 111 -12.82 26.01 -18.04
CA ALA A 111 -12.69 24.61 -18.52
C ALA A 111 -11.22 24.20 -18.74
N VAL A 112 -10.39 24.34 -17.70
CA VAL A 112 -8.92 24.17 -17.77
C VAL A 112 -8.39 22.92 -17.06
N GLY A 113 -9.25 22.19 -16.36
CA GLY A 113 -8.89 20.94 -15.70
C GLY A 113 -8.61 19.79 -16.68
N SER A 114 -7.68 18.90 -16.35
CA SER A 114 -7.18 17.81 -17.20
C SER A 114 -7.05 16.50 -16.43
N GLY A 115 -7.24 15.35 -17.08
CA GLY A 115 -7.06 14.04 -16.43
C GLY A 115 -5.60 13.74 -16.10
N ILE A 116 -4.67 14.23 -16.91
CA ILE A 116 -3.23 14.25 -16.64
C ILE A 116 -2.72 15.68 -16.82
N ASN A 117 -1.97 16.17 -15.84
CA ASN A 117 -1.21 17.41 -15.90
C ASN A 117 0.15 17.19 -15.24
N THR A 118 1.25 17.42 -15.95
CA THR A 118 2.62 17.34 -15.41
C THR A 118 3.20 18.72 -15.05
N GLY A 119 2.36 19.76 -15.09
CA GLY A 119 2.75 21.15 -14.87
C GLY A 119 3.10 21.88 -16.17
N HIS A 120 3.77 23.03 -16.05
CA HIS A 120 4.20 23.83 -17.22
C HIS A 120 5.56 24.48 -16.99
N TRP A 121 6.38 24.53 -18.04
CA TRP A 121 7.65 25.26 -18.03
C TRP A 121 7.41 26.78 -17.98
N PRO A 122 8.15 27.60 -17.21
CA PRO A 122 9.35 27.27 -16.42
C PRO A 122 9.11 26.90 -14.94
N TYR A 123 7.88 26.63 -14.52
CA TYR A 123 7.52 26.39 -13.11
C TYR A 123 7.66 24.93 -12.69
N TRP A 124 7.59 24.05 -13.67
CA TRP A 124 7.80 22.62 -13.56
C TRP A 124 8.88 22.19 -14.53
N PHE A 125 9.73 21.28 -14.09
CA PHE A 125 10.78 20.65 -14.87
C PHE A 125 10.55 19.14 -14.92
N GLY A 126 10.75 18.56 -16.10
CA GLY A 126 10.66 17.12 -16.33
C GLY A 126 10.65 16.81 -17.83
N PRO A 127 10.68 15.54 -18.22
CA PRO A 127 10.70 15.13 -19.61
C PRO A 127 9.29 15.29 -20.21
N ASN A 128 9.15 15.69 -21.48
CA ASN A 128 7.88 15.50 -22.21
C ASN A 128 6.63 15.98 -21.45
N MET A 129 6.50 17.30 -21.25
CA MET A 129 5.36 17.90 -20.53
C MET A 129 4.02 17.47 -21.13
N GLN A 130 3.03 17.16 -20.28
CA GLN A 130 1.73 16.71 -20.73
C GLN A 130 0.57 17.41 -20.02
N THR A 131 -0.45 17.70 -20.82
CA THR A 131 -1.78 18.09 -20.38
C THR A 131 -2.79 17.36 -21.28
N SER A 132 -3.51 16.39 -20.71
CA SER A 132 -4.45 15.56 -21.46
C SER A 132 -5.79 15.47 -20.76
N ARG A 133 -6.87 15.63 -21.53
CA ARG A 133 -8.24 15.43 -21.03
C ARG A 133 -8.67 13.98 -21.09
N LYS A 134 -8.24 13.25 -22.11
CA LYS A 134 -8.59 11.85 -22.33
C LYS A 134 -7.56 10.94 -21.68
N VAL A 135 -8.06 10.00 -20.91
CA VAL A 135 -7.24 9.01 -20.18
C VAL A 135 -7.96 7.69 -20.15
N ASN A 136 -7.22 6.62 -19.85
CA ASN A 136 -7.82 5.38 -19.38
C ASN A 136 -7.54 5.22 -17.89
N VAL A 137 -8.53 4.87 -17.10
CA VAL A 137 -8.39 4.61 -15.67
C VAL A 137 -8.46 3.11 -15.38
N ARG A 138 -7.75 2.65 -14.35
CA ARG A 138 -7.82 1.28 -13.84
C ARG A 138 -7.87 1.31 -12.33
N VAL A 139 -8.77 0.52 -11.75
CA VAL A 139 -8.90 0.32 -10.31
C VAL A 139 -8.49 -1.10 -9.97
N ARG A 140 -7.61 -1.23 -9.00
CA ARG A 140 -7.21 -2.50 -8.39
C ARG A 140 -7.48 -2.47 -6.90
N CYS A 141 -8.09 -3.52 -6.37
CA CYS A 141 -8.45 -3.60 -4.95
C CYS A 141 -7.95 -4.90 -4.33
N TRP A 142 -7.42 -4.78 -3.11
CA TRP A 142 -7.03 -5.91 -2.30
C TRP A 142 -7.81 -5.96 -0.99
N LEU A 143 -8.29 -7.14 -0.62
CA LEU A 143 -8.74 -7.41 0.74
C LEU A 143 -7.55 -7.77 1.63
N GLU A 144 -7.75 -7.63 2.93
CA GLU A 144 -6.75 -7.94 3.95
C GLU A 144 -6.17 -9.35 3.83
N THR A 145 -6.98 -10.33 3.42
CA THR A 145 -6.56 -11.73 3.30
C THR A 145 -5.56 -12.00 2.18
N GLU A 146 -5.33 -11.06 1.25
CA GLU A 146 -4.35 -11.23 0.15
C GLU A 146 -3.14 -10.32 0.30
N LEU A 147 -3.08 -9.52 1.36
CA LEU A 147 -1.92 -8.70 1.68
C LEU A 147 -1.08 -9.39 2.77
N PRO A 148 0.24 -9.13 2.81
CA PRO A 148 1.04 -9.50 3.96
C PRO A 148 0.43 -8.92 5.24
N VAL A 149 0.61 -9.62 6.36
CA VAL A 149 0.21 -9.10 7.67
C VAL A 149 0.91 -7.76 7.91
N PRO A 150 0.18 -6.66 8.18
CA PRO A 150 0.80 -5.37 8.47
C PRO A 150 1.69 -5.47 9.72
N CYS A 151 2.83 -4.80 9.68
CA CYS A 151 3.69 -4.66 10.86
C CYS A 151 3.13 -3.66 11.87
N TYR A 152 2.20 -2.79 11.44
CA TYR A 152 1.48 -1.88 12.31
C TYR A 152 0.08 -1.59 11.75
N VAL A 153 -0.91 -1.58 12.64
CA VAL A 153 -2.26 -1.10 12.39
C VAL A 153 -2.68 -0.30 13.61
N THR A 154 -3.28 0.87 13.41
CA THR A 154 -3.91 1.62 14.52
C THR A 154 -4.97 0.77 15.20
N SER A 155 -4.91 0.66 16.53
CA SER A 155 -5.85 -0.16 17.32
C SER A 155 -7.30 0.33 17.24
N SER A 156 -7.49 1.63 16.98
CA SER A 156 -8.78 2.25 16.75
C SER A 156 -8.58 3.44 15.83
N ALA A 157 -9.57 3.73 14.99
CA ALA A 157 -9.55 4.92 14.16
C ALA A 157 -9.57 6.18 15.05
N VAL A 158 -8.86 7.21 14.61
CA VAL A 158 -8.72 8.48 15.32
C VAL A 158 -9.55 9.52 14.58
N PHE A 159 -10.48 10.14 15.30
CA PHE A 159 -11.29 11.23 14.74
C PHE A 159 -10.40 12.44 14.42
N MET A 160 -10.49 12.94 13.19
CA MET A 160 -9.87 14.18 12.75
C MET A 160 -10.90 15.12 12.14
N LYS A 161 -10.69 16.43 12.31
CA LYS A 161 -11.60 17.46 11.83
C LYS A 161 -10.84 18.68 11.30
N ALA A 162 -11.04 18.97 10.02
CA ALA A 162 -10.48 20.15 9.38
C ALA A 162 -11.08 21.44 9.97
N GLY A 163 -10.27 22.50 10.01
CA GLY A 163 -10.67 23.80 10.56
C GLY A 163 -10.91 23.81 12.07
N SER A 164 -10.64 22.72 12.78
CA SER A 164 -10.74 22.71 14.24
C SER A 164 -9.70 23.65 14.85
N GLN A 165 -10.07 24.25 15.98
CA GLN A 165 -9.16 25.02 16.84
C GLN A 165 -8.40 24.12 17.83
N TYR A 166 -8.78 22.84 17.91
CA TYR A 166 -8.16 21.86 18.80
C TYR A 166 -7.05 21.12 18.05
N LEU A 167 -5.81 21.32 18.47
CA LEU A 167 -4.60 20.75 17.83
C LEU A 167 -4.67 19.22 17.68
N ASN A 168 -5.30 18.51 18.62
CA ASN A 168 -5.45 17.06 18.57
C ASN A 168 -6.47 16.56 17.52
N GLU A 169 -7.21 17.46 16.87
CA GLU A 169 -8.14 17.11 15.78
C GLU A 169 -7.58 17.50 14.40
N THR A 170 -6.56 18.36 14.35
CA THR A 170 -5.93 18.82 13.11
C THR A 170 -4.52 18.27 12.89
N PHE A 171 -3.91 17.67 13.90
CA PHE A 171 -2.63 16.99 13.80
C PHE A 171 -2.60 15.72 14.63
N LEU A 172 -1.98 14.69 14.06
CA LEU A 172 -1.85 13.39 14.68
C LEU A 172 -0.43 12.87 14.48
N GLU A 173 0.23 12.50 15.58
CA GLU A 173 1.53 11.85 15.59
C GLU A 173 1.40 10.46 16.23
N LEU A 174 1.65 9.41 15.44
CA LEU A 174 1.49 8.02 15.85
C LEU A 174 2.83 7.31 15.88
N HIS A 175 3.24 6.84 17.06
CA HIS A 175 4.40 5.97 17.19
C HIS A 175 4.04 4.53 16.77
N HIS A 176 4.65 4.04 15.70
CA HIS A 176 4.32 2.72 15.16
C HIS A 176 5.15 1.56 15.76
N GLN A 177 6.21 1.87 16.54
CA GLN A 177 7.04 0.89 17.27
C GLN A 177 7.77 -0.16 16.42
N ILE A 178 7.68 -0.08 15.09
CA ILE A 178 8.36 -0.98 14.15
C ILE A 178 9.89 -0.87 14.26
N SER A 179 10.43 0.30 14.63
CA SER A 179 11.88 0.57 14.78
C SER A 179 12.70 0.45 13.47
N LYS A 180 12.03 0.61 12.33
CA LYS A 180 12.59 0.75 10.98
C LYS A 180 11.56 1.45 10.10
N TYR A 181 11.99 1.97 8.95
CA TYR A 181 11.08 2.52 7.96
C TYR A 181 10.13 1.43 7.46
N PRO A 182 8.80 1.65 7.51
CA PRO A 182 7.87 0.81 6.77
C PRO A 182 8.09 0.95 5.26
N ASP A 183 7.75 -0.10 4.52
CA ASP A 183 7.88 -0.12 3.06
C ASP A 183 6.68 0.50 2.35
N ILE A 184 5.50 0.28 2.93
CA ILE A 184 4.23 0.87 2.49
C ILE A 184 3.53 1.41 3.72
N VAL A 185 3.06 2.65 3.65
CA VAL A 185 2.17 3.24 4.65
C VAL A 185 0.93 3.76 3.95
N LYS A 186 -0.24 3.37 4.47
CA LYS A 186 -1.52 3.90 4.05
C LYS A 186 -2.20 4.58 5.23
N VAL A 187 -2.60 5.82 5.01
CA VAL A 187 -3.43 6.61 5.92
C VAL A 187 -4.77 6.79 5.24
N ARG A 188 -5.80 6.15 5.81
CA ARG A 188 -7.15 6.11 5.24
C ARG A 188 -8.07 6.95 6.11
N ALA A 189 -8.92 7.75 5.47
CA ALA A 189 -9.90 8.60 6.13
C ALA A 189 -11.30 8.17 5.74
N HIS A 190 -12.04 7.60 6.69
CA HIS A 190 -13.45 7.28 6.54
C HIS A 190 -14.28 8.54 6.80
N LEU A 191 -14.86 9.11 5.75
CA LEU A 191 -15.59 10.37 5.80
C LEU A 191 -16.87 10.22 6.64
N THR A 192 -17.04 11.08 7.64
CA THR A 192 -18.16 11.02 8.60
C THR A 192 -19.23 12.08 8.33
N ASP A 193 -18.97 13.02 7.44
CA ASP A 193 -19.87 14.09 7.04
C ASP A 193 -19.83 14.37 5.52
N GLY A 194 -20.69 15.27 5.07
CA GLY A 194 -20.79 15.63 3.65
C GLY A 194 -21.61 14.66 2.81
N LEU A 195 -21.68 14.93 1.51
CA LEU A 195 -22.39 14.07 0.54
C LEU A 195 -21.71 12.71 0.34
N ASP A 196 -20.41 12.63 0.62
CA ASP A 196 -19.60 11.44 0.44
C ASP A 196 -19.34 10.72 1.79
N ALA A 197 -20.16 10.99 2.81
CA ALA A 197 -20.10 10.27 4.09
C ALA A 197 -20.28 8.76 3.87
N GLY A 198 -19.48 7.94 4.57
CA GLY A 198 -19.42 6.49 4.38
C GLY A 198 -18.41 6.02 3.35
N TYR A 199 -17.79 6.94 2.60
CA TYR A 199 -16.66 6.63 1.74
C TYR A 199 -15.33 6.83 2.47
N TYR A 200 -14.31 6.10 2.02
CA TYR A 200 -12.91 6.28 2.36
C TYR A 200 -12.20 7.11 1.30
N THR A 201 -11.21 7.87 1.75
CA THR A 201 -10.18 8.50 0.90
C THR A 201 -8.79 8.31 1.50
N ASP A 202 -7.75 8.34 0.66
CA ASP A 202 -6.36 8.19 1.08
C ASP A 202 -5.69 9.57 1.28
N ALA A 203 -4.93 9.73 2.37
CA ALA A 203 -4.11 10.93 2.58
C ALA A 203 -2.96 11.04 1.55
N GLN A 204 -2.42 12.24 1.38
CA GLN A 204 -1.41 12.56 0.37
C GLN A 204 -0.05 12.92 1.00
N GLY A 205 1.06 12.69 0.30
CA GLY A 205 2.39 13.02 0.82
C GLY A 205 2.71 14.52 0.84
N THR A 206 1.95 15.37 0.16
CA THR A 206 2.34 16.77 -0.05
C THR A 206 1.14 17.62 -0.44
N THR A 207 1.23 18.90 -0.11
CA THR A 207 0.33 19.96 -0.58
C THR A 207 0.72 20.31 -2.02
N LEU A 208 -0.21 20.12 -2.94
CA LEU A 208 -0.08 20.38 -4.37
C LEU A 208 -0.51 21.79 -4.75
N TYR A 209 -1.32 22.45 -3.90
CA TYR A 209 -1.75 23.82 -4.11
C TYR A 209 -2.10 24.54 -2.79
N ASN A 210 -1.53 25.72 -2.55
CA ASN A 210 -1.73 26.49 -1.31
C ASN A 210 -2.06 27.97 -1.56
N LYS A 211 -2.89 28.29 -2.56
CA LYS A 211 -3.26 29.68 -2.87
C LYS A 211 -4.72 29.94 -2.52
N CYS A 212 -4.98 30.98 -1.71
CA CYS A 212 -6.21 31.78 -1.54
C CYS A 212 -7.60 31.09 -1.39
N SER A 213 -7.78 29.82 -1.71
CA SER A 213 -9.05 29.07 -1.63
C SER A 213 -8.99 27.84 -0.72
N GLY A 214 -7.92 27.70 0.08
CA GLY A 214 -7.82 26.69 1.12
C GLY A 214 -7.05 25.44 0.69
N THR A 215 -6.20 24.94 1.56
CA THR A 215 -5.64 23.59 1.40
C THR A 215 -6.72 22.57 1.73
N SER A 216 -6.80 21.47 0.98
CA SER A 216 -7.72 20.38 1.30
C SER A 216 -6.98 19.04 1.31
N GLY A 217 -7.62 18.00 1.84
CA GLY A 217 -6.99 16.68 1.89
C GLY A 217 -6.09 16.51 3.10
N LEU A 218 -6.16 15.35 3.74
CA LEU A 218 -5.15 14.96 4.72
C LEU A 218 -3.77 14.86 4.07
N LYS A 219 -2.76 15.26 4.82
CA LYS A 219 -1.35 15.05 4.46
C LYS A 219 -0.71 14.10 5.43
N PHE A 220 0.25 13.31 4.98
CA PHE A 220 1.01 12.46 5.86
C PHE A 220 2.46 12.28 5.43
N GLY A 221 3.30 11.96 6.39
CA GLY A 221 4.67 11.54 6.20
C GLY A 221 5.05 10.57 7.31
N PHE A 222 6.06 9.74 7.09
CA PHE A 222 6.47 8.73 8.07
C PHE A 222 7.98 8.54 8.10
N ASN A 223 8.52 8.12 9.25
CA ASN A 223 9.91 7.70 9.37
C ASN A 223 10.00 6.29 9.96
N ASP A 224 11.10 5.97 10.62
CA ASP A 224 11.36 4.68 11.27
C ASP A 224 10.70 4.51 12.66
N VAL A 225 10.07 5.57 13.17
CA VAL A 225 9.45 5.60 14.51
C VAL A 225 7.99 6.03 14.46
N THR A 226 7.65 6.94 13.56
CA THR A 226 6.46 7.78 13.66
C THR A 226 5.79 8.01 12.30
N VAL A 227 4.45 8.03 12.30
CA VAL A 227 3.62 8.58 11.22
C VAL A 227 3.03 9.91 11.68
N ARG A 228 3.22 10.97 10.90
CA ARG A 228 2.60 12.29 11.11
C ARG A 228 1.50 12.49 10.10
N ILE A 229 0.37 13.02 10.56
CA ILE A 229 -0.81 13.32 9.75
C ILE A 229 -1.27 14.74 10.06
N TRP A 230 -1.52 15.51 9.01
CA TRP A 230 -2.00 16.89 9.10
C TRP A 230 -3.36 17.02 8.41
N ALA A 231 -4.30 17.66 9.09
CA ALA A 231 -5.53 18.17 8.51
C ALA A 231 -5.41 19.67 8.20
N PRO A 232 -6.13 20.16 7.18
CA PRO A 232 -6.21 21.59 6.91
C PRO A 232 -6.85 22.38 8.06
N SER A 233 -6.39 23.60 8.31
CA SER A 233 -6.97 24.54 9.27
C SER A 233 -7.72 25.69 8.58
N GLY A 234 -8.33 26.62 9.35
CA GLY A 234 -8.84 27.88 8.79
C GLY A 234 -10.10 27.81 7.90
N GLY A 235 -11.01 26.86 8.14
CA GLY A 235 -12.27 26.70 7.37
C GLY A 235 -12.16 25.79 6.15
N ASN A 236 -11.03 25.12 6.01
CA ASN A 236 -10.75 24.13 4.97
C ASN A 236 -11.37 22.75 5.26
N VAL A 237 -11.23 21.82 4.32
CA VAL A 237 -11.94 20.52 4.34
C VAL A 237 -10.98 19.33 4.17
N LEU A 238 -11.32 18.19 4.78
CA LEU A 238 -10.54 16.94 4.68
C LEU A 238 -10.64 16.31 3.30
N PHE A 239 -11.77 16.51 2.62
CA PHE A 239 -11.99 16.05 1.26
C PHE A 239 -12.83 17.06 0.49
N THR A 240 -12.47 17.30 -0.75
CA THR A 240 -13.31 18.01 -1.70
C THR A 240 -13.16 17.44 -3.11
N ARG A 241 -14.31 17.29 -3.74
CA ARG A 241 -14.48 17.19 -5.19
C ARG A 241 -15.45 18.28 -5.68
N HIS A 242 -15.66 19.30 -4.87
CA HIS A 242 -16.45 20.46 -5.23
C HIS A 242 -15.66 21.39 -6.16
N ASP A 243 -16.38 22.19 -6.96
CA ASP A 243 -15.86 23.29 -7.79
C ASP A 243 -14.73 22.92 -8.74
N GLY A 244 -14.96 21.99 -9.66
CA GLY A 244 -13.92 21.64 -10.63
C GLY A 244 -13.67 20.15 -10.77
N TRP A 245 -14.37 19.29 -10.03
CA TRP A 245 -14.18 17.84 -10.07
C TRP A 245 -15.51 17.10 -10.26
N GLY A 246 -15.55 16.21 -11.25
CA GLY A 246 -16.73 15.38 -11.52
C GLY A 246 -17.97 16.15 -11.98
N LEU A 247 -19.15 15.55 -11.79
CA LEU A 247 -20.44 16.09 -12.28
C LEU A 247 -21.28 16.81 -11.23
N ILE A 248 -21.01 16.58 -9.94
CA ILE A 248 -21.87 17.08 -8.86
C ILE A 248 -21.54 18.55 -8.57
N ARG A 249 -22.61 19.34 -8.48
CA ARG A 249 -22.57 20.73 -8.03
C ARG A 249 -22.99 20.78 -6.57
N TRP A 250 -22.16 21.42 -5.77
CA TRP A 250 -22.25 21.82 -4.35
C TRP A 250 -23.29 21.18 -3.40
N PRO A 251 -22.92 20.83 -2.15
CA PRO A 251 -21.56 20.72 -1.58
C PRO A 251 -21.03 19.28 -1.63
N ALA A 252 -19.94 19.02 -2.36
CA ALA A 252 -19.26 17.72 -2.38
C ALA A 252 -17.94 17.78 -1.58
N THR A 253 -18.09 18.03 -0.28
CA THR A 253 -17.01 18.27 0.68
C THR A 253 -17.25 17.52 1.99
N ALA A 254 -16.18 17.10 2.65
CA ALA A 254 -16.21 16.53 4.00
C ALA A 254 -15.18 17.22 4.90
N SER A 255 -15.57 17.57 6.12
CA SER A 255 -14.74 18.26 7.11
C SER A 255 -14.28 17.34 8.24
N SER A 256 -14.85 16.14 8.38
CA SER A 256 -14.51 15.21 9.45
C SER A 256 -14.42 13.76 8.99
N ALA A 257 -13.48 13.03 9.56
CA ALA A 257 -13.23 11.63 9.22
C ALA A 257 -12.66 10.85 10.40
N ASP A 258 -12.94 9.55 10.42
CA ASP A 258 -12.22 8.59 11.24
C ASP A 258 -11.00 8.09 10.48
N VAL A 259 -9.80 8.31 11.04
CA VAL A 259 -8.52 8.06 10.36
C VAL A 259 -7.84 6.82 10.92
N ASP A 260 -7.44 5.91 10.04
CA ASP A 260 -6.64 4.73 10.40
C ASP A 260 -5.33 4.67 9.61
N VAL A 261 -4.31 4.07 10.23
CA VAL A 261 -2.98 3.91 9.64
C VAL A 261 -2.63 2.44 9.59
N ILE A 262 -2.13 2.03 8.43
CA ILE A 262 -1.69 0.68 8.14
C ILE A 262 -0.31 0.76 7.53
N ALA A 263 0.64 0.04 8.11
CA ALA A 263 2.00 0.00 7.64
C ALA A 263 2.44 -1.45 7.41
N TRP A 264 3.05 -1.70 6.26
CA TRP A 264 3.64 -2.97 5.89
C TRP A 264 5.16 -2.85 5.87
N CYS A 265 5.80 -3.93 6.28
CA CYS A 265 7.24 -4.05 6.41
C CYS A 265 7.68 -5.38 5.80
N ASP A 266 8.95 -5.44 5.43
CA ASP A 266 9.55 -6.62 4.81
C ASP A 266 8.83 -7.03 3.52
N VAL A 267 8.19 -6.03 2.88
CA VAL A 267 7.70 -6.16 1.51
C VAL A 267 8.92 -6.07 0.56
N THR A 268 10.05 -5.51 1.01
CA THR A 268 11.27 -5.36 0.20
C THR A 268 11.90 -6.67 -0.26
N ASP A 269 11.61 -7.81 0.37
CA ASP A 269 12.03 -9.13 -0.14
C ASP A 269 11.34 -9.48 -1.48
N SER A 270 10.36 -8.65 -1.88
CA SER A 270 9.66 -8.69 -3.17
C SER A 270 10.02 -7.53 -4.12
N ASP A 271 11.03 -6.71 -3.79
CA ASP A 271 11.48 -5.61 -4.65
C ASP A 271 12.01 -6.18 -5.97
N VAL A 272 11.29 -5.88 -7.05
CA VAL A 272 11.73 -6.19 -8.42
C VAL A 272 12.74 -5.14 -8.88
N PHE A 273 12.60 -3.91 -8.39
CA PHE A 273 13.50 -2.81 -8.66
C PHE A 273 13.42 -1.77 -7.53
N SER A 274 14.58 -1.26 -7.13
CA SER A 274 14.68 -0.19 -6.15
C SER A 274 15.83 0.76 -6.54
N GLN A 275 15.56 2.05 -6.55
CA GLN A 275 16.58 3.06 -6.82
C GLN A 275 16.40 4.27 -5.91
N THR A 276 17.51 4.71 -5.32
CA THR A 276 17.58 5.97 -4.58
C THR A 276 18.39 6.98 -5.37
N ILE A 277 17.85 8.19 -5.51
CA ILE A 277 18.46 9.29 -6.24
C ILE A 277 18.39 10.53 -5.38
N ALA A 278 19.53 11.13 -5.05
CA ALA A 278 19.55 12.44 -4.40
C ALA A 278 18.99 13.48 -5.37
N PHE A 279 18.05 14.32 -4.93
CA PHE A 279 17.46 15.39 -5.73
C PHE A 279 17.71 16.77 -5.10
N ASN A 280 17.89 17.77 -5.95
CA ASN A 280 17.97 19.18 -5.57
C ASN A 280 17.57 20.09 -6.74
N ASN A 281 17.46 21.39 -6.50
CA ASN A 281 17.08 22.37 -7.53
C ASN A 281 18.06 22.51 -8.72
N SER A 282 19.22 21.86 -8.68
CA SER A 282 20.23 21.86 -9.75
C SER A 282 20.12 20.65 -10.68
N PHE A 283 18.99 19.92 -10.64
CA PHE A 283 18.77 18.71 -11.43
C PHE A 283 18.85 18.93 -12.94
N SER A 284 19.60 18.07 -13.64
CA SER A 284 19.70 18.06 -15.10
C SER A 284 18.67 17.09 -15.72
N GLY A 285 18.33 17.29 -17.00
CA GLY A 285 17.26 16.56 -17.69
C GLY A 285 17.45 15.04 -17.85
N SER A 286 18.66 14.50 -17.64
CA SER A 286 18.90 13.05 -17.67
C SER A 286 18.54 12.34 -16.35
N ALA A 287 18.30 13.08 -15.26
CA ALA A 287 18.02 12.52 -13.95
C ALA A 287 16.52 12.39 -13.63
N VAL A 288 15.67 12.81 -14.58
CA VAL A 288 14.20 12.74 -14.48
C VAL A 288 13.58 11.61 -15.31
N GLU A 289 14.41 10.86 -16.05
CA GLU A 289 14.05 9.61 -16.72
C GLU A 289 14.97 8.49 -16.23
N ILE A 290 14.38 7.40 -15.73
CA ILE A 290 15.08 6.25 -15.18
C ILE A 290 14.68 5.03 -15.97
N ASN A 291 15.67 4.34 -16.53
CA ASN A 291 15.43 3.05 -17.18
C ASN A 291 15.25 1.97 -16.11
N VAL A 292 14.09 1.31 -16.16
CA VAL A 292 13.81 0.11 -15.40
C VAL A 292 14.32 -1.08 -16.22
N PRO A 293 15.18 -1.96 -15.67
CA PRO A 293 15.71 -3.11 -16.41
C PRO A 293 14.59 -3.92 -17.07
N GLU A 294 14.71 -4.20 -18.37
CA GLU A 294 13.67 -4.82 -19.21
C GLU A 294 13.23 -6.24 -18.77
N THR A 295 13.85 -6.81 -17.75
CA THR A 295 13.53 -8.17 -17.30
C THR A 295 12.39 -8.17 -16.28
N ARG A 296 11.18 -8.51 -16.76
CA ARG A 296 10.03 -9.09 -16.00
C ARG A 296 9.13 -8.14 -15.17
N VAL A 297 8.92 -6.90 -15.59
CA VAL A 297 7.95 -6.02 -14.91
C VAL A 297 6.56 -6.17 -15.54
N ASP A 298 5.77 -7.16 -15.09
CA ASP A 298 4.32 -7.19 -15.41
C ASP A 298 3.58 -6.17 -14.55
N LEU A 299 3.35 -4.97 -15.10
CA LEU A 299 2.67 -3.86 -14.44
C LEU A 299 1.24 -4.17 -13.97
N ASN A 300 0.67 -5.32 -14.36
CA ASN A 300 -0.63 -5.74 -13.85
C ASN A 300 -0.54 -6.28 -12.42
N ASN A 301 0.59 -6.86 -12.03
CA ASN A 301 0.77 -7.57 -10.76
C ASN A 301 1.67 -6.82 -9.76
N LEU A 302 2.22 -5.67 -10.18
CA LEU A 302 3.18 -4.91 -9.39
C LEU A 302 2.53 -3.68 -8.75
N LEU A 303 2.95 -3.38 -7.53
CA LEU A 303 2.70 -2.11 -6.85
C LEU A 303 3.91 -1.21 -7.03
N ILE A 304 3.65 0.04 -7.39
CA ILE A 304 4.72 1.00 -7.67
C ILE A 304 4.58 2.14 -6.69
N TYR A 305 5.62 2.34 -5.89
CA TYR A 305 5.70 3.40 -4.90
C TYR A 305 6.90 4.27 -5.19
N ALA A 306 6.66 5.56 -5.18
CA ALA A 306 7.69 6.57 -5.26
C ALA A 306 7.56 7.46 -4.02
N LEU A 307 8.65 7.58 -3.29
CA LEU A 307 8.73 8.26 -2.01
C LEU A 307 9.83 9.31 -2.08
N ILE A 308 9.68 10.36 -1.29
CA ILE A 308 10.66 11.41 -1.12
C ILE A 308 11.07 11.44 0.35
N LYS A 309 12.35 11.15 0.62
CA LYS A 309 12.94 11.38 1.92
C LYS A 309 13.42 12.82 2.01
N VAL A 310 12.92 13.55 3.00
CA VAL A 310 13.38 14.90 3.29
C VAL A 310 14.66 14.82 4.12
N THR A 311 15.71 15.54 3.70
CA THR A 311 17.03 15.54 4.36
C THR A 311 17.29 16.77 5.23
N THR A 312 16.40 17.77 5.20
CA THR A 312 16.53 19.00 5.98
C THR A 312 15.17 19.57 6.40
N GLY A 313 15.14 20.27 7.54
CA GLY A 313 13.96 20.98 8.03
C GLY A 313 13.15 20.19 9.09
N PRO A 314 11.93 20.67 9.43
CA PRO A 314 11.14 20.12 10.55
C PRO A 314 10.74 18.65 10.40
N ASN A 315 10.78 18.11 9.19
CA ASN A 315 10.51 16.71 8.88
C ASN A 315 11.73 15.99 8.30
N GLU A 316 12.94 16.39 8.70
CA GLU A 316 14.16 15.64 8.36
C GLU A 316 14.01 14.15 8.74
N GLY A 317 14.36 13.27 7.80
CA GLY A 317 14.22 11.83 7.95
C GLY A 317 12.86 11.28 7.58
N PHE A 318 11.84 12.10 7.35
CA PHE A 318 10.51 11.60 6.93
C PHE A 318 10.46 11.31 5.43
N LEU A 319 9.70 10.26 5.09
CA LEU A 319 9.30 9.85 3.74
C LEU A 319 7.88 10.37 3.43
N PHE A 320 7.70 10.83 2.20
CA PHE A 320 6.44 11.36 1.69
C PHE A 320 6.13 10.74 0.32
N GLU A 321 4.86 10.37 0.07
CA GLU A 321 4.45 9.86 -1.25
C GLU A 321 4.50 10.94 -2.34
N THR A 322 4.92 10.53 -3.54
CA THR A 322 4.72 11.33 -4.75
C THR A 322 3.27 11.30 -5.22
N VAL A 323 2.98 12.10 -6.25
CA VAL A 323 1.64 12.22 -6.82
C VAL A 323 1.64 11.86 -8.31
N GLY A 324 0.47 11.61 -8.89
CA GLY A 324 0.37 11.36 -10.33
C GLY A 324 -0.02 12.57 -11.17
N SER A 325 -0.25 13.74 -10.57
CA SER A 325 -0.50 14.95 -11.36
C SER A 325 -0.23 16.23 -10.57
N ALA A 326 0.19 17.27 -11.29
CA ALA A 326 0.31 18.61 -10.77
C ALA A 326 -1.08 19.27 -10.66
N MET A 327 -1.38 19.85 -9.51
CA MET A 327 -2.57 20.67 -9.31
C MET A 327 -2.37 22.12 -9.76
N THR A 328 -1.21 22.48 -10.31
CA THR A 328 -1.00 23.82 -10.86
C THR A 328 0.07 23.90 -11.92
N ASN A 329 -0.12 24.83 -12.85
CA ASN A 329 0.85 25.23 -13.87
C ASN A 329 1.48 26.63 -13.60
N SER A 330 1.08 27.33 -12.52
CA SER A 330 1.32 28.78 -12.26
C SER A 330 2.60 29.09 -11.46
N LEU A 331 3.36 30.21 -11.55
CA LEU A 331 3.28 31.64 -11.99
C LEU A 331 3.16 32.77 -10.93
N ILE A 332 2.86 32.51 -9.64
CA ILE A 332 2.74 33.62 -8.67
C ILE A 332 3.60 33.37 -7.40
N PRO A 333 4.65 34.20 -7.14
CA PRO A 333 5.52 34.05 -5.98
C PRO A 333 4.85 34.56 -4.70
N ARG A 334 4.76 33.71 -3.67
CA ARG A 334 4.46 34.04 -2.26
C ARG A 334 5.27 33.11 -1.32
N PRO A 335 5.48 33.45 -0.03
CA PRO A 335 6.46 32.74 0.81
C PRO A 335 6.02 31.32 1.22
N THR A 336 7.02 30.53 1.65
CA THR A 336 7.00 29.14 2.18
C THR A 336 6.07 28.15 1.44
N CYS A 337 6.64 27.46 0.43
CA CYS A 337 6.02 26.42 -0.43
C CYS A 337 4.56 26.70 -0.88
N SER A 338 4.39 27.45 -1.97
CA SER A 338 3.04 27.74 -2.52
C SER A 338 2.39 26.55 -3.23
N TYR A 339 3.19 25.57 -3.62
CA TYR A 339 2.81 24.29 -4.19
C TYR A 339 4.00 23.33 -4.04
N GLY A 340 3.73 22.03 -4.04
CA GLY A 340 4.79 21.05 -4.02
C GLY A 340 4.42 19.72 -4.63
N GLY A 341 5.31 18.75 -4.45
CA GLY A 341 5.16 17.39 -4.91
C GLY A 341 5.94 17.08 -6.19
N VAL A 342 6.45 15.87 -6.25
CA VAL A 342 6.97 15.29 -7.49
C VAL A 342 5.85 14.51 -8.15
N VAL A 343 5.59 14.79 -9.41
CA VAL A 343 4.72 13.97 -10.26
C VAL A 343 5.54 12.81 -10.79
N THR A 344 5.06 11.59 -10.62
CA THR A 344 5.73 10.38 -11.12
C THR A 344 4.83 9.58 -12.04
N ALA A 345 5.40 9.05 -13.12
CA ALA A 345 4.72 8.15 -14.03
C ALA A 345 5.65 7.05 -14.50
N PHE A 346 5.11 5.87 -14.75
CA PHE A 346 5.92 4.72 -15.17
C PHE A 346 5.31 4.02 -16.38
N ASN A 347 6.14 3.30 -17.12
CA ASN A 347 5.73 2.26 -18.05
C ASN A 347 6.60 1.00 -17.82
N GLY A 348 6.55 0.03 -18.73
CA GLY A 348 7.23 -1.25 -18.56
C GLY A 348 8.77 -1.17 -18.55
N SER A 349 9.35 -0.03 -18.95
CA SER A 349 10.80 0.14 -19.12
C SER A 349 11.35 1.43 -18.52
N THR A 350 10.48 2.36 -18.11
CA THR A 350 10.89 3.74 -17.83
C THR A 350 10.02 4.34 -16.75
N LEU A 351 10.67 4.99 -15.78
CA LEU A 351 10.08 5.91 -14.83
C LEU A 351 10.39 7.35 -15.27
N ARG A 352 9.38 8.22 -15.21
CA ARG A 352 9.46 9.65 -15.47
C ARG A 352 9.06 10.44 -14.23
N MET A 353 9.69 11.59 -14.05
CA MET A 353 9.44 12.48 -12.93
C MET A 353 9.33 13.94 -13.40
N TRP A 354 8.38 14.67 -12.83
CA TRP A 354 8.28 16.12 -12.97
C TRP A 354 8.23 16.76 -11.60
N HIS A 355 8.89 17.88 -11.44
CA HIS A 355 8.95 18.57 -10.16
C HIS A 355 8.90 20.09 -10.31
N PRO A 356 8.46 20.80 -9.26
CA PRO A 356 8.56 22.24 -9.21
C PRO A 356 10.00 22.75 -9.37
N THR A 357 10.16 23.92 -9.97
CA THR A 357 11.44 24.64 -10.01
C THR A 357 11.60 25.54 -8.77
N TYR A 358 12.05 26.78 -8.93
CA TYR A 358 12.48 27.63 -7.81
C TYR A 358 11.33 28.11 -6.91
N LEU A 359 10.09 28.15 -7.39
CA LEU A 359 8.93 28.64 -6.60
C LEU A 359 8.21 27.57 -5.78
N GLY A 360 8.24 26.30 -6.17
CA GLY A 360 7.57 25.20 -5.45
C GLY A 360 8.55 24.25 -4.75
N ALA A 361 8.05 23.32 -3.94
CA ALA A 361 8.89 22.39 -3.19
C ALA A 361 8.73 20.94 -3.68
N PHE A 362 9.74 20.09 -3.52
CA PHE A 362 9.59 18.67 -3.78
C PHE A 362 8.61 18.02 -2.79
N VAL A 363 8.66 18.45 -1.53
CA VAL A 363 7.65 18.17 -0.51
C VAL A 363 7.21 19.48 0.11
N CYS A 364 5.91 19.71 0.11
CA CYS A 364 5.29 20.87 0.74
C CYS A 364 4.28 20.44 1.81
N ILE A 365 4.51 20.82 3.06
CA ILE A 365 3.50 20.85 4.10
C ILE A 365 3.24 22.33 4.37
N ALA A 366 2.10 22.82 3.86
CA ALA A 366 1.75 24.23 3.90
C ALA A 366 1.47 24.74 5.33
N ASP A 367 1.68 26.04 5.57
CA ASP A 367 1.37 26.67 6.86
C ASP A 367 -0.14 26.65 7.21
N SER A 368 -1.00 26.40 6.22
CA SER A 368 -2.44 26.19 6.38
C SER A 368 -2.80 24.77 6.82
N MET A 369 -1.82 23.89 6.99
CA MET A 369 -1.98 22.55 7.58
C MET A 369 -1.68 22.63 9.07
N ASP A 370 -2.64 22.27 9.93
CA ASP A 370 -2.53 22.37 11.40
C ASP A 370 -1.95 23.70 11.91
N ASN A 371 -2.35 24.84 11.33
CA ASN A 371 -1.81 26.16 11.69
C ASN A 371 -0.26 26.27 11.62
N GLY A 372 0.39 25.45 10.78
CA GLY A 372 1.82 25.52 10.48
C GLY A 372 2.69 24.59 11.31
N SER A 373 2.12 23.66 12.08
CA SER A 373 2.90 22.65 12.79
C SER A 373 3.74 21.82 11.83
N TYR A 374 5.06 21.84 12.02
CA TYR A 374 6.02 21.14 11.17
C TYR A 374 5.86 21.46 9.67
N SER A 375 5.55 22.72 9.33
CA SER A 375 5.50 23.11 7.92
C SER A 375 6.84 22.84 7.22
N GLN A 376 6.77 22.46 5.95
CA GLN A 376 7.91 21.94 5.20
C GLN A 376 7.89 22.50 3.80
N GLY A 377 9.03 23.02 3.33
CA GLY A 377 9.24 23.38 1.94
C GLY A 377 10.56 22.79 1.44
N ALA A 378 10.62 21.47 1.30
CA ALA A 378 11.85 20.78 0.91
C ALA A 378 12.27 21.10 -0.53
N LYS A 379 13.50 21.58 -0.71
CA LYS A 379 14.13 21.88 -2.01
C LYS A 379 15.24 20.89 -2.37
N GLU A 380 15.40 19.85 -1.56
CA GLU A 380 16.36 18.77 -1.71
C GLU A 380 15.92 17.57 -0.86
N GLY A 381 16.47 16.40 -1.17
CA GLY A 381 16.21 15.16 -0.46
C GLY A 381 16.66 13.93 -1.26
N GLU A 382 16.13 12.77 -0.90
CA GLU A 382 16.39 11.50 -1.60
C GLU A 382 15.09 10.92 -2.15
N MET A 383 15.01 10.77 -3.47
CA MET A 383 13.90 10.14 -4.16
C MET A 383 14.14 8.64 -4.10
N ILE A 384 13.18 7.89 -3.56
CA ILE A 384 13.22 6.44 -3.44
C ILE A 384 12.11 5.88 -4.30
N PHE A 385 12.47 5.17 -5.35
CA PHE A 385 11.51 4.48 -6.20
C PHE A 385 11.58 2.98 -5.97
N ARG A 386 10.43 2.35 -5.79
CA ARG A 386 10.29 0.91 -5.56
C ARG A 386 9.20 0.34 -6.45
N ILE A 387 9.55 -0.75 -7.15
CA ILE A 387 8.60 -1.62 -7.83
C ILE A 387 8.53 -2.90 -7.01
N MET A 388 7.41 -3.08 -6.30
CA MET A 388 7.18 -4.20 -5.41
C MET A 388 6.30 -5.24 -6.10
N SER A 389 6.71 -6.49 -6.01
CA SER A 389 5.86 -7.61 -6.36
C SER A 389 4.91 -7.90 -5.22
N THR A 390 3.61 -7.86 -5.51
CA THR A 390 2.64 -8.33 -4.52
C THR A 390 2.69 -9.84 -4.33
N LEU A 391 3.15 -10.57 -5.35
CA LEU A 391 3.47 -12.00 -5.24
C LEU A 391 4.64 -12.14 -4.28
N ILE A 392 4.37 -12.65 -3.07
CA ILE A 392 5.42 -13.22 -2.23
C ILE A 392 5.92 -14.44 -3.01
N GLN A 393 7.14 -14.36 -3.55
CA GLN A 393 7.85 -15.56 -3.97
C GLN A 393 8.02 -16.37 -2.70
N VAL A 394 7.18 -17.38 -2.48
CA VAL A 394 7.56 -18.50 -1.64
C VAL A 394 8.78 -19.06 -2.36
N GLU A 395 9.97 -18.63 -1.94
CA GLU A 395 11.17 -19.35 -2.31
C GLU A 395 10.83 -20.79 -2.00
N ASP A 396 10.86 -21.63 -3.04
CA ASP A 396 10.94 -23.06 -2.95
C ASP A 396 12.28 -23.34 -2.27
N ARG A 397 12.38 -22.97 -0.98
CA ARG A 397 13.34 -23.52 -0.05
C ARG A 397 12.90 -24.97 0.00
N LYS A 398 13.45 -25.73 -0.94
CA LYS A 398 13.83 -27.11 -0.77
C LYS A 398 14.82 -27.14 0.39
N THR A 399 14.38 -26.76 1.59
CA THR A 399 14.82 -27.44 2.77
C THR A 399 14.39 -28.87 2.50
N GLN A 400 15.33 -29.69 2.03
CA GLN A 400 15.21 -31.13 2.24
C GLN A 400 14.71 -31.29 3.67
N PRO A 401 13.64 -32.07 3.90
CA PRO A 401 13.09 -32.25 5.24
C PRO A 401 14.26 -32.56 6.15
N THR A 402 14.61 -31.59 7.00
CA THR A 402 15.77 -31.75 7.86
C THR A 402 15.28 -32.73 8.91
N PHE A 403 15.84 -33.93 8.89
CA PHE A 403 15.49 -34.98 9.86
C PHE A 403 15.81 -34.44 11.26
N VAL A 404 14.82 -33.86 11.95
CA VAL A 404 14.98 -33.44 13.35
C VAL A 404 14.81 -34.66 14.23
N SER A 405 15.85 -35.49 14.23
CA SER A 405 16.02 -36.70 15.04
C SER A 405 15.04 -37.86 14.74
N SER A 406 15.59 -39.08 14.75
CA SER A 406 14.79 -40.30 14.89
C SER A 406 14.90 -40.76 16.34
N HIS A 407 13.78 -40.88 17.02
CA HIS A 407 13.73 -41.49 18.35
C HIS A 407 13.39 -42.96 18.19
N TYR A 408 14.34 -43.84 18.50
CA TYR A 408 14.16 -45.29 18.47
C TYR A 408 13.88 -45.79 19.89
N GLU A 409 12.63 -46.15 20.17
CA GLU A 409 12.31 -46.92 21.38
C GLU A 409 11.85 -48.33 21.00
N ARG A 410 12.45 -49.32 21.67
CA ARG A 410 12.10 -50.73 21.55
C ARG A 410 11.01 -51.02 22.56
N PHE A 411 9.83 -51.44 22.10
CA PHE A 411 8.76 -51.91 22.98
C PHE A 411 8.76 -53.44 22.96
N ASP A 412 8.82 -54.06 24.14
CA ASP A 412 8.55 -55.48 24.29
C ASP A 412 7.03 -55.71 24.28
N ASP A 413 6.62 -56.77 23.59
CA ASP A 413 5.28 -57.06 23.06
C ASP A 413 4.17 -57.29 24.12
N THR A 414 4.37 -56.94 25.40
CA THR A 414 3.48 -57.36 26.49
C THR A 414 2.62 -56.26 27.10
N THR A 415 2.89 -54.96 26.84
CA THR A 415 2.01 -53.87 27.31
C THR A 415 2.02 -52.67 26.37
N TYR A 416 1.10 -52.64 25.39
CA TYR A 416 0.82 -51.44 24.62
C TYR A 416 -0.04 -50.48 25.46
N ASN A 417 0.58 -49.48 26.08
CA ASN A 417 -0.13 -48.43 26.83
C ASN A 417 -0.21 -47.15 25.98
N SER A 418 -1.36 -46.93 25.34
CA SER A 418 -1.61 -45.79 24.46
C SER A 418 -1.44 -44.43 25.15
N THR A 419 -1.66 -44.37 26.46
CA THR A 419 -1.52 -43.15 27.25
C THR A 419 -0.05 -42.70 27.32
N ALA A 420 0.89 -43.63 27.51
CA ALA A 420 2.32 -43.31 27.59
C ALA A 420 2.88 -42.75 26.27
N VAL A 421 2.38 -43.25 25.14
CA VAL A 421 2.75 -42.76 23.79
C VAL A 421 2.23 -41.34 23.57
N LEU A 422 0.98 -41.06 23.97
CA LEU A 422 0.38 -39.72 23.87
C LEU A 422 1.06 -38.69 24.76
N THR A 423 1.45 -39.05 25.99
CA THR A 423 2.15 -38.14 26.91
C THR A 423 3.55 -37.77 26.39
N LYS A 424 4.28 -38.74 25.84
CA LYS A 424 5.59 -38.49 25.21
C LYS A 424 5.46 -37.67 23.92
N PHE A 425 4.41 -37.92 23.12
CA PHE A 425 4.09 -37.12 21.94
C PHE A 425 3.84 -35.64 22.29
N ALA A 426 3.04 -35.39 23.33
CA ALA A 426 2.79 -34.04 23.83
C ALA A 426 4.09 -33.34 24.29
N ALA A 427 5.01 -34.06 24.94
CA ALA A 427 6.30 -33.52 25.37
C ALA A 427 7.22 -33.14 24.19
N SER A 428 7.28 -33.97 23.15
CA SER A 428 8.01 -33.64 21.92
C SER A 428 7.40 -32.46 21.16
N LEU A 429 6.06 -32.33 21.17
CA LEU A 429 5.36 -31.19 20.58
C LEU A 429 5.71 -29.89 21.32
N LEU A 430 5.69 -29.90 22.66
CA LEU A 430 6.10 -28.76 23.48
C LEU A 430 7.57 -28.37 23.24
N SER A 431 8.46 -29.35 23.12
CA SER A 431 9.87 -29.10 22.82
C SER A 431 10.06 -28.44 21.45
N CYS A 432 9.33 -28.92 20.43
CA CYS A 432 9.39 -28.35 19.09
C CYS A 432 8.87 -26.90 19.05
N VAL A 433 7.73 -26.63 19.70
CA VAL A 433 7.17 -25.27 19.86
C VAL A 433 8.14 -24.36 20.61
N SER A 434 8.80 -24.86 21.66
CA SER A 434 9.78 -24.08 22.44
C SER A 434 11.04 -23.74 21.64
N SER A 435 11.50 -24.63 20.76
CA SER A 435 12.63 -24.38 19.86
C SER A 435 12.27 -23.42 18.72
N CYS A 436 11.04 -23.47 18.19
CA CYS A 436 10.55 -22.51 17.19
C CYS A 436 10.48 -21.09 17.78
N ARG A 437 10.11 -20.96 19.05
CA ARG A 437 10.04 -19.67 19.77
C ARG A 437 11.41 -18.99 19.91
N GLN A 438 12.50 -19.75 19.93
CA GLN A 438 13.86 -19.21 20.02
C GLN A 438 14.42 -18.69 18.69
N ASN A 439 13.85 -19.12 17.56
CA ASN A 439 14.40 -18.84 16.23
C ASN A 439 13.57 -17.83 15.39
N ASN A 440 12.57 -17.17 15.97
CA ASN A 440 11.69 -16.19 15.31
C ASN A 440 11.06 -16.65 13.97
N ALA A 441 10.94 -17.96 13.75
CA ALA A 441 10.26 -18.54 12.60
C ALA A 441 9.03 -19.29 13.10
N CYS A 442 7.88 -18.63 13.14
CA CYS A 442 6.60 -19.28 13.41
C CYS A 442 5.62 -18.95 12.29
N ALA A 443 5.50 -19.88 11.33
CA ALA A 443 4.27 -20.04 10.58
C ALA A 443 3.26 -20.81 11.44
N LEU A 444 1.97 -20.60 11.18
CA LEU A 444 0.88 -21.35 11.80
C LEU A 444 1.07 -22.85 11.54
N VAL A 445 1.45 -23.63 12.56
CA VAL A 445 1.58 -25.09 12.41
C VAL A 445 0.20 -25.72 12.58
N THR A 446 -0.45 -26.07 11.47
CA THR A 446 -1.69 -26.84 11.47
C THR A 446 -1.38 -28.32 11.23
N PHE A 447 -1.82 -29.20 12.14
CA PHE A 447 -1.70 -30.65 11.97
C PHE A 447 -3.00 -31.19 11.38
N SER A 448 -3.00 -31.61 10.12
CA SER A 448 -4.21 -32.11 9.45
C SER A 448 -4.40 -33.64 9.55
N SER A 449 -3.34 -34.41 9.83
CA SER A 449 -3.47 -35.85 10.11
C SER A 449 -2.25 -36.45 10.83
N ILE A 450 -2.46 -37.44 11.70
CA ILE A 450 -1.42 -38.31 12.25
C ILE A 450 -1.62 -39.70 11.63
N GLN A 451 -0.68 -40.18 10.83
CA GLN A 451 -0.68 -41.56 10.34
C GLN A 451 0.22 -42.43 11.23
N VAL A 452 -0.37 -43.46 11.83
CA VAL A 452 0.38 -44.50 12.57
C VAL A 452 0.54 -45.71 11.65
N CYS A 453 1.72 -45.88 11.06
CA CYS A 453 2.01 -47.03 10.22
C CYS A 453 2.60 -48.18 11.06
N LYS A 454 1.93 -49.34 11.09
CA LYS A 454 2.53 -50.59 11.58
C LYS A 454 3.37 -51.18 10.46
N MET A 455 4.66 -51.41 10.72
CA MET A 455 5.51 -52.18 9.80
C MET A 455 5.82 -53.55 10.37
N TYR A 456 5.59 -54.58 9.56
CA TYR A 456 6.00 -55.95 9.87
C TYR A 456 7.24 -56.30 9.05
N LYS A 457 8.31 -56.72 9.72
CA LYS A 457 9.50 -57.26 9.05
C LYS A 457 9.32 -58.77 8.93
N VAL A 458 8.88 -59.23 7.77
CA VAL A 458 8.87 -60.67 7.45
C VAL A 458 10.29 -61.03 6.98
N LYS A 459 10.92 -61.99 7.65
CA LYS A 459 12.18 -62.56 7.16
C LYS A 459 11.83 -63.44 5.96
N ASP A 460 12.49 -63.12 4.85
CA ASP A 460 12.46 -63.77 3.54
C ASP A 460 11.30 -63.32 2.62
N TYR A 461 11.71 -62.66 1.52
CA TYR A 461 10.95 -61.96 0.47
C TYR A 461 10.55 -60.48 0.72
N ALA A 462 11.08 -59.62 -0.13
CA ALA A 462 10.71 -58.22 -0.28
C ALA A 462 9.32 -58.10 -0.94
N GLN A 463 8.28 -57.94 -0.13
CA GLN A 463 7.00 -57.37 -0.56
C GLN A 463 6.48 -56.42 0.51
N MET A 464 6.31 -55.14 0.14
CA MET A 464 5.63 -54.14 0.96
C MET A 464 4.12 -54.37 0.86
N TYR A 465 3.45 -54.54 1.99
CA TYR A 465 2.01 -54.43 2.09
C TYR A 465 1.65 -53.15 2.85
N HIS A 466 0.84 -52.29 2.21
CA HIS A 466 0.20 -51.14 2.83
C HIS A 466 -1.13 -51.59 3.42
N GLU A 467 -1.24 -51.67 4.75
CA GLU A 467 -2.54 -51.62 5.43
C GLU A 467 -2.74 -50.22 5.98
N VAL A 468 -3.66 -49.48 5.36
CA VAL A 468 -4.08 -48.16 5.83
C VAL A 468 -5.24 -48.34 6.80
N GLY A 469 -4.96 -48.32 8.09
CA GLY A 469 -5.97 -48.13 9.13
C GLY A 469 -6.10 -46.63 9.42
N THR A 470 -7.13 -45.97 8.89
CA THR A 470 -7.43 -44.57 9.22
C THR A 470 -8.21 -44.50 10.53
N SER A 471 -7.59 -43.96 11.59
CA SER A 471 -8.33 -43.34 12.69
C SER A 471 -8.09 -41.84 12.65
N LEU A 472 -9.10 -41.09 12.22
CA LEU A 472 -9.08 -39.63 12.25
C LEU A 472 -9.28 -39.16 13.69
N CYS A 473 -8.21 -38.68 14.33
CA CYS A 473 -8.30 -37.76 15.45
C CYS A 473 -7.76 -36.42 14.99
N SER A 474 -8.63 -35.44 14.73
CA SER A 474 -8.22 -34.05 14.57
C SER A 474 -7.97 -33.46 15.95
N LEU A 475 -6.73 -33.06 16.24
CA LEU A 475 -6.42 -32.22 17.40
C LEU A 475 -6.10 -30.82 16.89
N THR A 476 -7.07 -29.91 16.97
CA THR A 476 -6.86 -28.50 16.63
C THR A 476 -6.37 -27.77 17.87
N ALA A 477 -5.06 -27.49 17.96
CA ALA A 477 -4.53 -26.57 18.95
C ALA A 477 -4.52 -25.15 18.36
N ARG A 478 -5.43 -24.28 18.80
CA ARG A 478 -5.34 -22.84 18.56
C ARG A 478 -4.50 -22.23 19.68
N LEU A 479 -3.28 -21.82 19.37
CA LEU A 479 -2.53 -20.89 20.21
C LEU A 479 -2.98 -19.48 19.83
N PHE A 480 -3.74 -18.84 20.70
CA PHE A 480 -4.00 -17.40 20.60
C PHE A 480 -2.74 -16.66 21.01
N HIS A 481 -2.29 -15.74 20.16
CA HIS A 481 -1.47 -14.61 20.57
C HIS A 481 -2.21 -13.33 20.19
#